data_AF-A0A2H0KP55-F1
#
_entry.id   AF-A0A2H0KP55-F1
#
_cell.length_a   1.000
_cell.length_b   1.000
_cell.length_c   1.000
_cell.angle_alpha   90.00
_cell.angle_beta   90.00
_cell.angle_gamma   90.00
#
_symmetry.space_group_name_H-M   'P 1'
#
loop_
_entity.id
_entity.type
_entity.pdbx_description
1 polymer ?
#
loop_
_entity_poly.entity_id
_entity_poly.type
_entity_poly.pdbx_seq_one_letter_code
_entity_poly.pdbx_strand_id
1 'polypeptide(L)'
;MNDNTASSTLTLWSEAGIIATNGDAIADFYIYGADTANWTLDSATSTQNYYTHKFCNETDNNCLASGPYGADFTALATSTQLLKGSVAASGQVAFQLSMHTPNPSTVYTQQSVVVTIQASAP
;
A
#
# COMPACT_ATOMS: atom_id res chain seq x y z
N MET A 1 -20.52 -15.19 18.91
CA MET A 1 -19.13 -15.06 18.43
C MET A 1 -18.73 -13.62 18.66
N ASN A 2 -17.66 -13.42 19.41
CA ASN A 2 -17.15 -12.11 19.81
C ASN A 2 -16.26 -11.61 18.68
N ASP A 3 -16.51 -10.38 18.23
CA ASP A 3 -15.76 -9.73 17.14
C ASP A 3 -14.25 -9.84 17.35
N ASN A 4 -13.49 -9.99 16.27
CA ASN A 4 -12.04 -9.87 16.36
C ASN A 4 -11.68 -8.40 16.62
N THR A 5 -11.19 -8.11 17.83
CA THR A 5 -10.79 -6.77 18.28
C THR A 5 -9.28 -6.53 18.18
N ALA A 6 -8.51 -7.51 17.71
CA ALA A 6 -7.07 -7.40 17.55
C ALA A 6 -6.73 -7.02 16.09
N SER A 7 -6.00 -5.91 15.93
CA SER A 7 -5.41 -5.51 14.64
C SER A 7 -3.88 -5.63 14.71
N SER A 8 -3.27 -6.01 13.59
CA SER A 8 -1.82 -6.05 13.44
C SER A 8 -1.40 -5.11 12.32
N THR A 9 -0.32 -4.38 12.57
CA THR A 9 0.39 -3.62 11.54
C THR A 9 1.61 -4.43 11.10
N LEU A 10 1.79 -4.57 9.79
CA LEU A 10 3.02 -5.16 9.27
C LEU A 10 4.20 -4.21 9.54
N THR A 11 5.32 -4.73 10.02
CA THR A 11 6.56 -3.96 10.19
C THR A 11 7.17 -3.64 8.84
N LEU A 12 7.62 -2.40 8.66
CA LEU A 12 8.35 -1.95 7.46
C LEU A 12 9.65 -2.75 7.30
N TRP A 13 10.13 -2.86 6.06
CA TRP A 13 11.47 -3.37 5.81
C TRP A 13 12.50 -2.32 6.23
N SER A 14 13.60 -2.74 6.85
CA SER A 14 14.65 -1.83 7.35
C SER A 14 15.45 -1.13 6.25
N GLU A 15 15.23 -1.49 5.00
CA GLU A 15 15.87 -0.94 3.79
C GLU A 15 14.79 -0.67 2.74
N ALA A 16 15.17 -0.56 1.45
CA ALA A 16 14.21 -0.46 0.36
C ALA A 16 13.16 -1.58 0.48
N GLY A 17 11.89 -1.15 0.50
CA GLY A 17 10.73 -2.02 0.47
C GLY A 17 10.68 -2.84 -0.83
N ILE A 18 9.61 -2.69 -1.57
CA ILE A 18 9.47 -3.27 -2.89
C ILE A 18 10.19 -2.36 -3.90
N ILE A 19 10.99 -2.95 -4.79
CA ILE A 19 11.69 -2.22 -5.86
C ILE A 19 11.05 -2.56 -7.20
N ALA A 20 10.51 -1.55 -7.87
CA ALA A 20 10.05 -1.65 -9.25
C ALA A 20 11.10 -1.05 -10.19
N THR A 21 11.52 -1.81 -11.21
CA THR A 21 12.49 -1.36 -12.21
C THR A 21 11.75 -1.02 -13.50
N ASN A 22 12.04 0.14 -14.06
CA ASN A 22 11.49 0.59 -15.32
C ASN A 22 12.21 -0.03 -16.52
N GLY A 23 11.50 -0.12 -17.65
CA GLY A 23 12.04 -0.59 -18.91
C GLY A 23 12.81 0.49 -19.68
N ASP A 24 12.72 0.47 -21.00
CA ASP A 24 13.61 1.24 -21.90
C ASP A 24 13.14 2.67 -22.22
N ALA A 25 11.99 3.10 -21.68
CA ALA A 25 11.43 4.43 -21.90
C ALA A 25 11.10 5.12 -20.59
N ILE A 26 10.97 6.45 -20.60
CA ILE A 26 10.48 7.19 -19.42
C ILE A 26 9.03 6.75 -19.15
N ALA A 27 8.69 6.50 -17.89
CA ALA A 27 7.35 6.10 -17.49
C ALA A 27 6.93 6.71 -16.15
N ASP A 28 5.62 6.87 -15.99
CA ASP A 28 4.97 7.16 -14.72
C ASP A 28 4.48 5.84 -14.10
N PHE A 29 4.76 5.67 -12.81
CA PHE A 29 4.34 4.53 -12.02
C PHE A 29 3.15 4.92 -11.17
N TYR A 30 2.06 4.18 -11.32
CA TYR A 30 0.84 4.31 -10.55
C TYR A 30 0.63 3.08 -9.67
N ILE A 31 -0.10 3.27 -8.58
CA ILE A 31 -0.42 2.24 -7.60
C ILE A 31 -1.90 2.30 -7.22
N TYR A 32 -2.52 1.14 -7.03
CA TYR A 32 -3.86 1.02 -6.48
C TYR A 32 -4.04 -0.33 -5.78
N GLY A 33 -4.98 -0.38 -4.84
CA GLY A 33 -5.39 -1.60 -4.15
C GLY A 33 -6.70 -2.16 -4.71
N ALA A 34 -7.20 -3.21 -4.08
CA ALA A 34 -8.47 -3.84 -4.42
C ALA A 34 -9.13 -4.39 -3.16
N ASP A 35 -10.45 -4.35 -3.10
CA ASP A 35 -11.22 -5.07 -2.09
C ASP A 35 -10.91 -6.58 -2.11
N THR A 36 -11.16 -7.24 -0.98
CA THR A 36 -11.13 -8.71 -0.90
C THR A 36 -12.55 -9.25 -1.04
N ALA A 37 -12.69 -10.58 -0.90
CA ALA A 37 -14.01 -11.20 -0.86
C ALA A 37 -14.89 -10.70 0.30
N ASN A 38 -14.30 -10.32 1.45
CA ASN A 38 -15.08 -9.97 2.65
C ASN A 38 -14.63 -8.68 3.37
N TRP A 39 -13.50 -8.09 2.98
CA TRP A 39 -13.00 -6.83 3.51
C TRP A 39 -12.93 -5.76 2.43
N THR A 40 -13.39 -4.57 2.78
CA THR A 40 -13.38 -3.36 1.93
C THR A 40 -12.13 -2.54 2.21
N LEU A 41 -11.45 -2.07 1.15
CA LEU A 41 -10.32 -1.15 1.28
C LEU A 41 -10.83 0.25 1.62
N ASP A 42 -10.42 0.79 2.77
CA ASP A 42 -10.77 2.14 3.19
C ASP A 42 -9.66 2.79 4.01
N SER A 43 -9.67 4.12 4.05
CA SER A 43 -8.85 4.91 4.96
C SER A 43 -9.29 4.81 6.43
N ALA A 44 -10.55 4.46 6.69
CA ALA A 44 -11.13 4.31 8.01
C ALA A 44 -10.78 2.94 8.62
N THR A 45 -10.18 2.95 9.81
CA THR A 45 -9.71 1.74 10.50
C THR A 45 -10.68 1.19 11.55
N SER A 46 -11.73 1.94 11.90
CA SER A 46 -12.71 1.59 12.95
C SER A 46 -14.05 1.10 12.43
N THR A 47 -14.14 0.80 11.13
CA THR A 47 -15.35 0.28 10.49
C THR A 47 -15.27 -1.24 10.36
N GLN A 48 -16.37 -1.92 10.66
CA GLN A 48 -16.42 -3.39 10.63
C GLN A 48 -16.05 -3.91 9.24
N ASN A 49 -15.09 -4.83 9.19
CA ASN A 49 -14.57 -5.45 7.94
C ASN A 49 -13.90 -4.48 6.97
N TYR A 50 -13.49 -3.29 7.42
CA TYR A 50 -12.73 -2.36 6.59
C TYR A 50 -11.26 -2.47 6.95
N TYR A 51 -10.41 -2.63 5.95
CA TYR A 51 -8.97 -2.68 6.14
C TYR A 51 -8.33 -1.47 5.46
N THR A 52 -7.21 -0.99 6.02
CA THR A 52 -6.46 0.10 5.43
C THR A 52 -5.13 -0.41 4.93
N HIS A 53 -4.87 -0.19 3.64
CA HIS A 53 -3.56 -0.38 3.06
C HIS A 53 -2.99 1.00 2.69
N LYS A 54 -1.74 1.24 3.03
CA LYS A 54 -1.02 2.47 2.69
C LYS A 54 0.26 2.15 1.94
N PHE A 55 0.72 3.11 1.15
CA PHE A 55 1.99 3.06 0.46
C PHE A 55 2.82 4.31 0.77
N CYS A 56 4.14 4.19 0.64
CA CYS A 56 5.05 5.32 0.70
C CYS A 56 6.18 5.12 -0.30
N ASN A 57 6.50 6.15 -1.08
CA ASN A 57 7.62 6.14 -2.02
C ASN A 57 8.92 6.39 -1.24
N GLU A 58 9.70 5.33 -1.01
CA GLU A 58 10.95 5.38 -0.25
C GLU A 58 12.03 6.15 -0.99
N THR A 59 11.97 6.16 -2.32
CA THR A 59 12.96 6.88 -3.16
C THR A 59 12.90 8.39 -2.92
N ASP A 60 11.72 8.92 -2.61
CA ASP A 60 11.52 10.37 -2.45
C ASP A 60 11.19 10.80 -1.02
N ASN A 61 10.44 9.99 -0.26
CA ASN A 61 9.76 10.44 0.96
C ASN A 61 10.34 9.83 2.26
N ASN A 62 11.39 9.00 2.21
CA ASN A 62 12.04 8.39 3.38
C ASN A 62 11.04 7.80 4.40
N CYS A 63 10.37 6.71 4.01
CA CYS A 63 9.29 6.09 4.77
C CYS A 63 9.74 5.56 6.13
N LEU A 64 11.01 5.13 6.22
CA LEU A 64 11.60 4.67 7.48
C LEU A 64 11.64 5.76 8.54
N ALA A 65 11.90 7.01 8.16
CA ALA A 65 12.01 8.11 9.10
C ALA A 65 10.67 8.50 9.74
N SER A 66 9.55 8.36 9.03
CA SER A 66 8.21 8.61 9.60
C SER A 66 7.62 7.41 10.34
N GLY A 67 8.28 6.25 10.24
CA GLY A 67 7.87 5.01 10.90
C GLY A 67 6.69 4.31 10.22
N PRO A 68 6.32 3.10 10.68
CA PRO A 68 5.15 2.39 10.16
C PRO A 68 3.91 3.27 10.32
N TYR A 69 3.14 3.46 9.25
CA TYR A 69 1.97 4.34 9.25
C TYR A 69 2.24 5.84 9.45
N GLY A 70 3.48 6.28 9.29
CA GLY A 70 3.90 7.67 9.42
C GLY A 70 3.21 8.64 8.45
N ALA A 71 3.48 9.93 8.62
CA ALA A 71 2.87 10.99 7.82
C ALA A 71 3.16 10.88 6.32
N ASP A 72 4.25 10.20 5.92
CA ASP A 72 4.61 10.01 4.51
C ASP A 72 3.85 8.86 3.82
N PHE A 73 3.08 8.08 4.60
CA PHE A 73 2.24 7.02 4.06
C PHE A 73 0.91 7.55 3.56
N THR A 74 0.67 7.35 2.27
CA THR A 74 -0.59 7.65 1.59
C THR A 74 -1.52 6.44 1.61
N ALA A 75 -2.80 6.64 1.93
CA ALA A 75 -3.79 5.55 1.87
C ALA A 75 -4.02 5.12 0.42
N LEU A 76 -3.99 3.81 0.18
CA LEU A 76 -4.37 3.22 -1.11
C LEU A 76 -5.87 3.39 -1.33
N ALA A 77 -6.21 3.68 -2.58
CA ALA A 77 -7.57 3.62 -3.09
C ALA A 77 -7.71 2.46 -4.09
N THR A 78 -8.95 2.14 -4.45
CA THR A 78 -9.26 1.25 -5.59
C THR A 78 -9.07 1.94 -6.94
N SER A 79 -8.93 3.27 -6.94
CA SER A 79 -8.55 4.07 -8.10
C SER A 79 -7.04 4.29 -8.16
N THR A 80 -6.53 4.52 -9.38
CA THR A 80 -5.10 4.76 -9.64
C THR A 80 -4.59 6.01 -8.93
N GLN A 81 -3.48 5.88 -8.19
CA GLN A 81 -2.76 6.97 -7.55
C GLN A 81 -1.33 7.02 -8.08
N LEU A 82 -0.73 8.20 -8.18
CA LEU A 82 0.67 8.33 -8.61
C LEU A 82 1.60 7.81 -7.50
N LEU A 83 2.45 6.85 -7.83
CA LEU A 83 3.55 6.39 -6.96
C LEU A 83 4.81 7.22 -7.21
N LYS A 84 5.20 7.36 -8.49
CA LYS A 84 6.35 8.14 -8.94
C LYS A 84 6.19 8.52 -10.41
N GLY A 85 6.37 9.79 -10.73
CA GLY A 85 6.40 10.26 -12.12
C GLY A 85 7.81 10.31 -12.70
N SER A 86 7.89 10.30 -14.02
CA SER A 86 9.09 10.55 -14.83
C SER A 86 10.27 9.65 -14.45
N VAL A 87 10.00 8.37 -14.21
CA VAL A 87 11.04 7.37 -13.95
C VAL A 87 11.83 7.15 -15.24
N ALA A 88 13.13 7.44 -15.21
CA ALA A 88 14.00 7.27 -16.37
C ALA A 88 14.05 5.79 -16.84
N ALA A 89 14.53 5.58 -18.07
CA ALA A 89 14.80 4.24 -18.58
C ALA A 89 15.78 3.49 -17.66
N SER A 90 15.49 2.22 -17.35
CA SER A 90 16.21 1.41 -16.35
C SER A 90 16.25 2.00 -14.93
N GLY A 91 15.51 3.08 -14.67
CA GLY A 91 15.38 3.68 -13.35
C GLY A 91 14.62 2.77 -12.38
N GLN A 92 14.81 2.98 -11.09
CA GLN A 92 14.17 2.20 -10.04
C GLN A 92 13.33 3.10 -9.13
N VAL A 93 12.23 2.52 -8.63
CA VAL A 93 11.40 3.10 -7.59
C VAL A 93 11.30 2.10 -6.45
N ALA A 94 11.83 2.47 -5.29
CA ALA A 94 11.61 1.76 -4.05
C ALA A 94 10.39 2.33 -3.31
N PHE A 95 9.52 1.46 -2.79
CA PHE A 95 8.34 1.87 -2.02
C PHE A 95 8.01 0.87 -0.91
N GLN A 96 7.41 1.35 0.18
CA GLN A 96 6.94 0.54 1.29
C GLN A 96 5.43 0.35 1.22
N LEU A 97 4.95 -0.76 1.77
CA LEU A 97 3.54 -1.03 1.99
C LEU A 97 3.28 -1.25 3.49
N SER A 98 2.11 -0.82 3.94
CA SER A 98 1.70 -0.97 5.33
C SER A 98 0.21 -1.31 5.39
N MET A 99 -0.15 -2.40 6.07
CA MET A 99 -1.54 -2.88 6.18
C MET A 99 -2.06 -2.93 7.62
N HIS A 100 -3.31 -2.48 7.80
CA HIS A 100 -4.04 -2.43 9.05
C HIS A 100 -5.28 -3.27 8.83
N THR A 101 -5.32 -4.42 9.49
CA THR A 101 -6.46 -5.35 9.43
C THR A 101 -7.69 -4.73 10.08
N PRO A 102 -8.91 -5.14 9.69
CA PRO A 102 -10.12 -4.55 10.26
C PRO A 102 -10.22 -4.70 11.77
N ASN A 103 -10.70 -3.64 12.43
CA ASN A 103 -11.04 -3.65 13.84
C ASN A 103 -12.29 -2.80 14.11
N PRO A 104 -13.47 -3.42 14.33
CA PRO A 104 -13.70 -4.85 14.49
C PRO A 104 -13.73 -5.64 13.17
N SER A 105 -13.65 -6.98 13.23
CA SER A 105 -13.99 -7.86 12.11
C SER A 105 -14.93 -9.00 12.51
N THR A 106 -15.86 -9.32 11.61
CA THR A 106 -16.71 -10.53 11.68
C THR A 106 -16.21 -11.66 10.78
N VAL A 107 -15.08 -11.45 10.10
CA VAL A 107 -14.48 -12.40 9.17
C VAL A 107 -13.28 -13.06 9.85
N TYR A 108 -13.35 -14.38 10.03
CA TYR A 108 -12.32 -15.17 10.72
C TYR A 108 -11.50 -16.04 9.77
N THR A 109 -11.79 -15.98 8.47
CA THR A 109 -11.04 -16.68 7.41
C THR A 109 -10.00 -15.77 6.80
N GLN A 110 -8.87 -16.34 6.36
CA GLN A 110 -7.83 -15.62 5.64
C GLN A 110 -8.40 -14.83 4.45
N GLN A 111 -7.96 -13.58 4.30
CA GLN A 111 -8.19 -12.79 3.10
C GLN A 111 -6.86 -12.57 2.36
N SER A 112 -6.92 -12.45 1.04
CA SER A 112 -5.78 -12.09 0.20
C SER A 112 -6.13 -10.83 -0.59
N VAL A 113 -5.26 -9.84 -0.50
CA VAL A 113 -5.36 -8.55 -1.21
C VAL A 113 -4.30 -8.49 -2.29
N VAL A 114 -4.62 -7.80 -3.40
CA VAL A 114 -3.66 -7.50 -4.46
C VAL A 114 -3.42 -5.99 -4.46
N VAL A 115 -2.15 -5.60 -4.55
CA VAL A 115 -1.73 -4.24 -4.86
C VAL A 115 -1.12 -4.27 -6.25
N THR A 116 -1.62 -3.40 -7.12
CA THR A 116 -1.17 -3.33 -8.51
C THR A 116 -0.30 -2.12 -8.72
N ILE A 117 0.85 -2.34 -9.36
CA ILE A 117 1.70 -1.29 -9.91
C ILE A 117 1.52 -1.26 -11.41
N GLN A 118 1.21 -0.09 -11.97
CA GLN A 118 1.03 0.11 -13.39
C GLN A 118 2.00 1.18 -13.89
N ALA A 119 2.79 0.84 -14.91
CA ALA A 119 3.58 1.81 -15.65
C ALA A 119 2.77 2.35 -16.84
N SER A 120 2.84 3.65 -17.09
CA SER A 120 2.29 4.31 -18.28
C SER A 120 3.31 5.27 -18.86
N ALA A 121 3.21 5.56 -20.16
CA ALA A 121 3.90 6.72 -20.73
C ALA A 121 3.45 8.00 -20.01
N PRO A 122 4.36 8.99 -19.79
CA PRO A 122 4.05 10.26 -19.14
C PRO A 122 3.08 11.15 -19.93
#